data_AF-A0A1Y3YPF7-F1
#
_entry.id   AF-A0A1Y3YPF7-F1
#
_cell.length_a   1.000
_cell.length_b   1.000
_cell.length_c   1.000
_cell.angle_alpha   90.00
_cell.angle_beta   90.00
_cell.angle_gamma   90.00
#
_symmetry.space_group_name_H-M   'P 1'
#
loop_
_entity.id
_entity.type
_entity.pdbx_description
1 polymer ?
#
loop_
_entity_poly.entity_id
_entity_poly.type
_entity_poly.pdbx_seq_one_letter_code
_entity_poly.pdbx_strand_id
1 'polypeptide(L)'
;MERKNLENTLSELVHVLKPAPFPSANATEHWSVELDGTEETNSRWRTYMSAALKTAKTFEIHCWKEETECIGLALRYGKRKDADWRHGEIIAGDVTPEFISLLLGLPKPTDTEPCNKMTPFFTIALDNCFWSEHYGTELSGTAGPT
;
A
#
# COMPACT_ATOMS: atom_id res chain seq x y z
N MET A 1 4.74 -40.45 10.78
CA MET A 1 5.26 -40.93 9.48
C MET A 1 4.83 -40.04 8.30
N GLU A 2 3.87 -39.13 8.49
CA GLU A 2 3.28 -38.34 7.39
C GLU A 2 4.03 -37.06 7.01
N ARG A 3 4.59 -36.31 7.98
CA ARG A 3 5.23 -35.00 7.68
C ARG A 3 6.49 -35.12 6.82
N LYS A 4 7.36 -36.10 7.11
CA LYS A 4 8.56 -36.39 6.30
C LYS A 4 8.23 -36.87 4.89
N ASN A 5 7.09 -37.55 4.72
CA ASN A 5 6.65 -38.00 3.41
C ASN A 5 6.21 -36.78 2.58
N LEU A 6 5.44 -35.88 3.18
CA LEU A 6 5.01 -34.64 2.54
C LEU A 6 6.17 -33.73 2.13
N GLU A 7 7.17 -33.55 3.00
CA GLU A 7 8.37 -32.76 2.69
C GLU A 7 9.17 -33.34 1.52
N ASN A 8 9.29 -34.68 1.46
CA ASN A 8 9.97 -35.35 0.36
C ASN A 8 9.16 -35.25 -0.95
N THR A 9 7.83 -35.43 -0.90
CA THR A 9 6.96 -35.28 -2.07
C THR A 9 6.96 -33.86 -2.61
N LEU A 10 6.98 -32.85 -1.73
CA LEU A 10 7.08 -31.44 -2.12
C LEU A 10 8.42 -31.14 -2.81
N SER A 11 9.54 -31.62 -2.25
CA SER A 11 10.86 -31.46 -2.87
C SER A 11 10.94 -32.10 -4.26
N GLU A 12 10.38 -33.29 -4.44
CA GLU A 12 10.35 -33.96 -5.73
C GLU A 12 9.51 -33.20 -6.75
N LEU A 13 8.35 -32.66 -6.36
CA LEU A 13 7.50 -31.86 -7.23
C LEU A 13 8.18 -30.55 -7.67
N VAL A 14 8.90 -29.88 -6.76
CA VAL A 14 9.64 -28.65 -7.08
C VAL A 14 10.75 -28.90 -8.09
N HIS A 15 11.45 -30.04 -8.02
CA HIS A 15 12.50 -30.39 -8.96
C HIS A 15 12.02 -30.68 -10.39
N VAL A 16 10.75 -31.04 -10.57
CA VAL A 16 10.15 -31.30 -11.90
C VAL A 16 9.66 -30.02 -12.57
N LEU A 17 9.50 -28.93 -11.82
CA LEU A 17 9.09 -27.64 -12.37
C LEU A 17 10.28 -27.00 -13.09
N LYS A 18 10.27 -27.05 -14.42
CA LYS A 18 11.16 -26.21 -15.23
C LYS A 18 10.76 -24.75 -15.01
N PRO A 19 11.67 -23.85 -14.61
CA PRO A 19 11.34 -22.44 -14.51
C PRO A 19 10.83 -21.98 -15.87
N ALA A 20 9.65 -21.35 -15.87
CA ALA A 20 9.12 -20.78 -17.09
C ALA A 20 10.13 -19.74 -17.59
N PRO A 21 10.33 -19.62 -18.92
CA PRO A 21 11.21 -18.63 -19.50
C PRO A 21 10.50 -17.27 -19.41
N PHE A 22 10.35 -16.75 -18.20
CA PHE A 22 10.09 -15.34 -18.03
C PHE A 22 11.39 -14.63 -18.40
N PRO A 23 11.37 -13.71 -19.39
CA PRO A 23 12.49 -12.83 -19.58
C PRO A 23 12.80 -12.19 -18.23
N SER A 24 14.08 -12.15 -17.86
CA SER A 24 14.57 -11.22 -16.85
C SER A 24 14.32 -9.80 -17.40
N ALA A 25 13.07 -9.35 -17.32
CA ALA A 25 12.72 -7.98 -17.57
C ALA A 25 13.32 -7.22 -16.39
N ASN A 26 14.35 -6.40 -16.66
CA ASN A 26 14.98 -5.44 -15.74
C ASN A 26 14.18 -5.30 -14.44
N ALA A 27 14.47 -6.15 -13.45
CA ALA A 27 13.73 -6.16 -12.20
C ALA A 27 14.11 -4.86 -11.51
N THR A 28 13.26 -3.85 -11.65
CA THR A 28 13.40 -2.62 -10.87
C THR A 28 13.30 -3.08 -9.43
N GLU A 29 14.36 -2.88 -8.64
CA GLU A 29 14.47 -3.45 -7.30
C GLU A 29 13.25 -3.07 -6.48
N HIS A 30 12.42 -4.07 -6.17
CA HIS A 30 11.24 -3.91 -5.34
C HIS A 30 11.68 -3.83 -3.88
N TRP A 31 11.20 -2.82 -3.17
CA TRP A 31 11.47 -2.65 -1.75
C TRP A 31 10.18 -2.68 -0.94
N SER A 32 10.29 -3.02 0.34
CA SER A 32 9.21 -2.93 1.31
C SER A 32 9.73 -2.51 2.68
N VAL A 33 8.87 -1.87 3.49
CA VAL A 33 9.17 -1.48 4.87
C VAL A 33 7.91 -1.59 5.73
N GLU A 34 8.09 -2.04 6.98
CA GLU A 34 7.05 -2.07 8.00
C GLU A 34 7.26 -0.95 9.03
N LEU A 35 6.17 -0.30 9.41
CA LEU A 35 6.09 0.83 10.33
C LEU A 35 5.14 0.56 11.52
N ASP A 36 4.63 -0.68 11.67
CA ASP A 36 3.66 -1.05 12.73
C ASP A 36 4.26 -1.16 14.15
N GLY A 37 5.58 -0.98 14.29
CA GLY A 37 6.28 -1.12 15.55
C GLY A 37 6.20 0.13 16.44
N THR A 38 7.37 0.71 16.72
CA THR A 38 7.57 1.74 17.75
C THR A 38 7.39 3.17 17.25
N GLU A 39 6.72 3.39 16.12
CA GLU A 39 6.58 4.72 15.53
C GLU A 39 5.69 5.62 16.41
N GLU A 40 6.30 6.58 17.10
CA GLU A 40 5.58 7.57 17.92
C GLU A 40 4.87 8.63 17.06
N THR A 41 5.34 8.84 15.83
CA THR A 41 4.80 9.82 14.87
C THR A 41 4.70 9.21 13.48
N ASN A 42 3.92 9.80 12.56
CA ASN A 42 3.89 9.37 11.16
C ASN A 42 4.99 10.03 10.30
N SER A 43 6.07 10.55 10.91
CA SER A 43 7.10 11.30 10.19
C SER A 43 7.84 10.46 9.16
N ARG A 44 8.16 9.19 9.47
CA ARG A 44 8.81 8.27 8.50
C ARG A 44 7.90 7.99 7.33
N TRP A 45 6.64 7.65 7.60
CA TRP A 45 5.61 7.47 6.56
C TRP A 45 5.51 8.70 5.65
N ARG A 46 5.47 9.91 6.22
CA ARG A 46 5.42 11.17 5.47
C ARG A 46 6.64 11.36 4.57
N THR A 47 7.83 10.95 4.99
CA THR A 47 9.04 11.03 4.16
C THR A 47 8.91 10.17 2.91
N TYR A 48 8.48 8.91 3.04
CA TYR A 48 8.26 8.01 1.90
C TYR A 48 7.15 8.52 0.98
N MET A 49 6.00 8.88 1.55
CA MET A 49 4.86 9.39 0.80
C MET A 49 5.21 10.68 0.05
N SER A 50 5.92 11.62 0.69
CA SER A 50 6.38 12.87 0.07
C SER A 50 7.33 12.60 -1.10
N ALA A 51 8.24 11.63 -0.98
CA ALA A 51 9.12 11.25 -2.08
C ALA A 51 8.34 10.67 -3.26
N ALA A 52 7.38 9.77 -3.00
CA ALA A 52 6.56 9.14 -4.05
C ALA A 52 5.64 10.16 -4.77
N LEU A 53 5.05 11.10 -4.04
CA LEU A 53 4.16 12.12 -4.62
C LEU A 53 4.86 13.08 -5.59
N LYS A 54 6.20 13.15 -5.62
CA LYS A 54 6.94 14.00 -6.57
C LYS A 54 6.77 13.57 -8.02
N THR A 55 6.53 12.28 -8.27
CA THR A 55 6.46 11.72 -9.63
C THR A 55 5.11 11.08 -9.94
N ALA A 56 4.31 10.76 -8.93
CA ALA A 56 2.96 10.26 -9.11
C ALA A 56 2.05 11.32 -9.76
N LYS A 57 1.15 10.87 -10.62
CA LYS A 57 0.15 11.71 -11.30
C LYS A 57 -1.26 11.40 -10.87
N THR A 58 -1.53 10.15 -10.49
CA THR A 58 -2.86 9.72 -10.03
C THR A 58 -2.76 8.86 -8.80
N PHE A 59 -3.83 8.84 -8.01
CA PHE A 59 -3.93 8.05 -6.79
C PHE A 59 -5.20 7.20 -6.77
N GLU A 60 -5.16 6.14 -5.97
CA GLU A 60 -6.34 5.46 -5.44
C GLU A 60 -6.27 5.42 -3.91
N ILE A 61 -7.36 5.76 -3.26
CA ILE A 61 -7.58 5.59 -1.82
C ILE A 61 -8.62 4.50 -1.62
N HIS A 62 -8.27 3.49 -0.84
CA HIS A 62 -9.15 2.39 -0.50
C HIS A 62 -9.54 2.56 0.97
N CYS A 63 -10.85 2.57 1.25
CA CYS A 63 -11.40 2.69 2.59
C CYS A 63 -12.38 1.55 2.85
N TRP A 64 -12.47 1.09 4.10
CA TRP A 64 -13.56 0.18 4.50
C TRP A 64 -14.89 0.92 4.48
N LYS A 65 -15.97 0.19 4.22
CA LYS A 65 -17.30 0.77 3.99
C LYS A 65 -17.83 1.55 5.20
N GLU A 66 -17.42 1.13 6.40
CA GLU A 66 -17.80 1.73 7.66
C GLU A 66 -17.04 3.03 7.96
N GLU A 67 -15.92 3.29 7.28
CA GLU A 67 -15.05 4.46 7.49
C GLU A 67 -15.58 5.70 6.76
N THR A 68 -16.83 6.09 7.02
CA THR A 68 -17.55 7.12 6.26
C THR A 68 -16.86 8.48 6.28
N GLU A 69 -16.15 8.82 7.36
CA GLU A 69 -15.38 10.06 7.46
C GLU A 69 -14.16 10.04 6.53
N CYS A 70 -13.43 8.92 6.48
CA CYS A 70 -12.30 8.72 5.56
C CYS A 70 -12.76 8.73 4.10
N ILE A 71 -13.88 8.05 3.80
CA ILE A 71 -14.49 8.08 2.47
C ILE A 71 -14.87 9.52 2.08
N GLY A 72 -15.57 10.23 2.97
CA GLY A 72 -15.96 11.63 2.74
C GLY A 72 -14.75 12.54 2.51
N LEU A 73 -13.67 12.31 3.25
CA LEU A 73 -12.42 13.04 3.12
C LEU A 73 -11.76 12.81 1.75
N ALA A 74 -11.64 11.56 1.32
CA ALA A 74 -11.05 11.18 0.03
C ALA A 74 -11.86 11.71 -1.16
N LEU A 75 -13.20 11.71 -1.06
CA LEU A 75 -14.11 12.19 -2.10
C LEU A 75 -14.00 13.70 -2.38
N ARG A 76 -13.36 14.48 -1.50
CA ARG A 76 -13.07 15.89 -1.80
C ARG A 76 -12.04 16.06 -2.92
N TYR A 77 -11.24 15.03 -3.19
CA TYR A 77 -10.09 15.07 -4.10
C TYR A 77 -10.17 14.04 -5.23
N GLY A 78 -11.09 13.09 -5.15
CA GLY A 78 -11.28 12.07 -6.15
C GLY A 78 -12.75 11.74 -6.37
N LYS A 79 -13.00 10.69 -7.16
CA LYS A 79 -14.34 10.16 -7.43
C LYS A 79 -14.35 8.68 -7.10
N ARG A 80 -15.54 8.18 -6.73
CA ARG A 80 -15.75 6.74 -6.58
C ARG A 80 -15.40 6.05 -7.90
N LYS A 81 -14.52 5.07 -7.83
CA LYS A 81 -14.22 4.14 -8.91
C LYS A 81 -15.25 3.03 -8.84
N ASP A 82 -15.81 2.67 -10.00
CA ASP A 82 -16.67 1.49 -10.10
C ASP A 82 -15.79 0.25 -9.91
N ALA A 83 -16.02 -0.47 -8.81
CA ALA A 83 -15.21 -1.61 -8.39
C ALA A 83 -16.08 -2.61 -7.65
N ASP A 84 -15.83 -3.91 -7.88
CA ASP A 84 -16.58 -5.01 -7.25
C ASP A 84 -16.19 -5.28 -5.78
N TRP A 85 -15.50 -4.33 -5.13
CA TRP A 85 -15.06 -4.49 -3.74
C TRP A 85 -16.23 -4.28 -2.77
N ARG A 86 -16.83 -5.38 -2.30
CA ARG A 86 -18.04 -5.36 -1.47
C ARG A 86 -17.88 -4.73 -0.08
N HIS A 87 -16.65 -4.70 0.43
CA HIS A 87 -16.34 -4.34 1.81
C HIS A 87 -15.82 -2.92 1.96
N GLY A 88 -15.65 -2.20 0.86
CA GLY A 88 -15.06 -0.88 0.89
C GLY A 88 -15.39 -0.05 -0.34
N GLU A 89 -14.77 1.11 -0.41
CA GLU A 89 -14.86 2.02 -1.54
C GLU A 89 -13.46 2.35 -2.04
N ILE A 90 -13.32 2.43 -3.36
CA ILE A 90 -12.10 2.93 -4.01
C ILE A 90 -12.41 4.33 -4.54
N ILE A 91 -11.61 5.31 -4.12
CA ILE A 91 -11.68 6.70 -4.57
C ILE A 91 -10.43 6.98 -5.39
N ALA A 92 -10.59 7.33 -6.66
CA ALA A 92 -9.49 7.62 -7.56
C ALA A 92 -9.50 9.08 -8.01
N GLY A 93 -8.33 9.66 -8.21
CA GLY A 93 -8.18 11.05 -8.63
C GLY A 93 -6.77 11.40 -9.09
N ASP A 94 -6.58 12.66 -9.47
CA ASP A 94 -5.28 13.21 -9.84
C ASP A 94 -4.51 13.66 -8.59
N VAL A 95 -3.19 13.53 -8.61
CA VAL A 95 -2.31 14.08 -7.58
C VAL A 95 -2.18 15.59 -7.79
N THR A 96 -3.02 16.36 -7.11
CA THR A 96 -2.99 17.84 -7.12
C THR A 96 -2.20 18.40 -5.93
N PRO A 97 -1.74 19.67 -5.99
CA PRO A 97 -1.12 20.32 -4.83
C PRO A 97 -1.99 20.31 -3.57
N GLU A 98 -3.30 20.47 -3.72
CA GLU A 98 -4.26 20.44 -2.61
C GLU A 98 -4.39 19.04 -2.02
N PHE A 99 -4.37 18.00 -2.85
CA PHE A 99 -4.34 16.61 -2.39
C PHE A 99 -3.05 16.30 -1.62
N ILE A 100 -1.89 16.71 -2.15
CA ILE A 100 -0.60 16.56 -1.48
C ILE A 100 -0.62 17.28 -0.12
N SER A 101 -1.08 18.53 -0.09
CA SER A 101 -1.15 19.33 1.13
C SER A 101 -2.09 18.70 2.17
N LEU A 102 -3.21 18.13 1.74
CA LEU A 102 -4.07 17.37 2.63
C LEU A 102 -3.32 16.16 3.17
N LEU A 103 -2.86 15.28 2.29
CA LEU A 103 -2.35 13.96 2.65
C LEU A 103 -1.14 14.04 3.58
N LEU A 104 -0.20 14.96 3.31
CA LEU A 104 0.97 15.19 4.15
C LEU A 104 0.65 16.02 5.42
N GLY A 105 -0.49 16.72 5.44
CA GLY A 105 -0.96 17.52 6.56
C GLY A 105 -1.78 16.75 7.60
N LEU A 106 -2.30 15.56 7.27
CA LEU A 106 -3.11 14.76 8.19
C LEU A 106 -2.30 14.35 9.43
N PRO A 107 -2.83 14.55 10.65
CA PRO A 107 -2.17 14.08 11.86
C PRO A 107 -2.08 12.55 11.85
N LYS A 108 -1.12 12.00 12.62
CA LYS A 108 -1.11 10.56 12.89
C LYS A 108 -2.45 10.19 13.55
N PRO A 109 -3.16 9.15 13.07
CA PRO A 109 -4.35 8.66 13.76
C PRO A 109 -4.04 8.28 15.21
N THR A 110 -4.97 8.59 16.10
CA THR A 110 -4.83 8.32 17.55
C THR A 110 -5.36 6.94 17.93
N ASP A 111 -6.18 6.33 17.08
CA ASP A 111 -6.61 4.95 17.21
C ASP A 111 -5.51 4.00 16.73
N THR A 112 -5.11 3.09 17.62
CA THR A 112 -4.02 2.13 17.39
C THR A 112 -4.50 0.70 17.23
N GLU A 113 -5.81 0.50 17.10
CA GLU A 113 -6.42 -0.79 16.83
C GLU A 113 -6.97 -0.79 15.40
N PRO A 114 -6.65 -1.79 14.57
CA PRO A 114 -5.88 -3.00 14.88
C PRO A 114 -4.35 -2.84 14.80
N CYS A 115 -3.82 -1.67 14.44
CA CYS A 115 -2.39 -1.44 14.19
C CYS A 115 -1.99 0.01 14.52
N ASN A 116 -0.68 0.30 14.56
CA ASN A 116 -0.12 1.62 14.80
C ASN A 116 -0.25 2.53 13.56
N LYS A 117 -1.47 2.91 13.19
CA LYS A 117 -1.82 3.60 11.93
C LYS A 117 -0.97 4.86 11.66
N MET A 118 -0.54 5.06 10.42
CA MET A 118 0.18 6.26 9.94
C MET A 118 -0.70 7.24 9.20
N THR A 119 -1.78 6.73 8.61
CA THR A 119 -2.78 7.45 7.81
C THR A 119 -4.17 6.88 8.12
N PRO A 120 -5.25 7.70 8.03
CA PRO A 120 -6.61 7.20 8.23
C PRO A 120 -7.13 6.32 7.07
N PHE A 121 -6.40 6.24 5.96
CA PHE A 121 -6.80 5.46 4.79
C PHE A 121 -6.21 4.06 4.84
N PHE A 122 -7.01 3.03 4.56
CA PHE A 122 -6.56 1.64 4.58
C PHE A 122 -5.44 1.39 3.56
N THR A 123 -5.65 1.80 2.31
CA THR A 123 -4.59 1.80 1.28
C THR A 123 -4.56 3.10 0.51
N ILE A 124 -3.35 3.58 0.20
CA ILE A 124 -3.07 4.62 -0.79
C ILE A 124 -2.14 4.02 -1.84
N ALA A 125 -2.63 3.92 -3.07
CA ALA A 125 -1.85 3.46 -4.21
C ALA A 125 -1.60 4.63 -5.17
N LEU A 126 -0.37 4.74 -5.67
CA LEU A 126 0.03 5.75 -6.64
C LEU A 126 0.40 5.08 -7.97
N ASP A 127 0.21 5.79 -9.09
CA ASP A 127 0.49 5.28 -10.45
C ASP A 127 1.97 5.06 -10.76
N ASN A 128 2.86 5.47 -9.87
CA ASN A 128 4.30 5.24 -9.96
C ASN A 128 4.74 3.98 -9.19
N CYS A 129 3.82 3.03 -8.98
CA CYS A 129 4.08 1.78 -8.28
C CYS A 129 4.58 2.01 -6.84
N PHE A 130 3.95 2.94 -6.12
CA PHE A 130 4.10 3.09 -4.69
C PHE A 130 2.79 2.71 -3.99
N TRP A 131 2.90 1.90 -2.96
CA TRP A 131 1.76 1.49 -2.13
C TRP A 131 2.03 1.80 -0.67
N SER A 132 1.01 2.32 0.00
CA SER A 132 0.94 2.46 1.44
C SER A 132 -0.30 1.73 1.91
N GLU A 133 -0.11 0.56 2.52
CA GLU A 133 -1.14 -0.41 2.85
C GLU A 133 -1.30 -0.55 4.36
N HIS A 134 -2.41 -1.17 4.77
CA HIS A 134 -2.74 -1.45 6.18
C HIS A 134 -2.63 -0.20 7.07
N TYR A 135 -3.25 0.89 6.64
CA TYR A 135 -3.18 2.20 7.32
C TYR A 135 -1.78 2.83 7.31
N GLY A 136 -1.00 2.49 6.29
CA GLY A 136 0.36 2.96 6.07
C GLY A 136 1.40 2.35 7.00
N THR A 137 1.09 1.21 7.63
CA THR A 137 2.07 0.42 8.34
C THR A 137 2.94 -0.40 7.39
N GLU A 138 2.49 -0.66 6.17
CA GLU A 138 3.26 -1.39 5.15
C GLU A 138 3.46 -0.49 3.94
N LEU A 139 4.70 -0.21 3.57
CA LEU A 139 5.01 0.53 2.34
C LEU A 139 5.80 -0.34 1.39
N SER A 140 5.53 -0.20 0.09
CA SER A 140 6.28 -0.88 -0.96
C SER A 140 6.41 -0.02 -2.22
N GLY A 141 7.41 -0.32 -3.04
CA GLY A 141 7.52 0.26 -4.36
C GLY A 141 8.70 -0.23 -5.18
N THR A 142 8.78 0.24 -6.44
CA THR A 142 9.76 -0.23 -7.43
C THR A 142 10.91 0.76 -7.68
N ALA A 143 10.90 1.94 -7.06
CA ALA A 143 12.00 2.88 -7.07
C ALA A 143 12.44 3.10 -5.61
N GLY A 144 13.67 2.71 -5.28
CA GLY A 144 14.20 2.83 -3.91
C GLY A 144 14.06 4.26 -3.36
N PRO A 145 13.86 4.45 -2.05
CA PRO A 145 13.85 5.78 -1.45
C PRO A 145 15.22 6.43 -1.68
N THR A 146 15.29 7.43 -2.54
CA THR A 146 16.48 8.31 -2.68
C THR A 146 16.59 9.25 -1.50
#